data_AF-A0A2G2R466-F1
#
_entry.id   AF-A0A2G2R466-F1
#
_cell.length_a   1.000
_cell.length_b   1.000
_cell.length_c   1.000
_cell.angle_alpha   90.00
_cell.angle_beta   90.00
_cell.angle_gamma   90.00
#
_symmetry.space_group_name_H-M   'P 1'
#
loop_
_entity.id
_entity.type
_entity.pdbx_description
1 polymer ?
#
loop_
_entity_poly.entity_id
_entity_poly.type
_entity_poly.pdbx_seq_one_letter_code
_entity_poly.pdbx_strand_id
1 'polypeptide(L)' 'MDNTIAGLFGILLFLAFVGGLAFSIGAVPFIIIVAIIGVMAVYDFYESVRDERKAAAHKASPLSES' A
#
# COMPACT_ATOMS: atom_id res chain seq x y z
N MET A 1 -7.83 -15.88 2.23
CA MET A 1 -7.94 -14.41 2.20
C MET A 1 -6.88 -13.93 1.24
N ASP A 2 -7.27 -13.25 0.18
CA ASP A 2 -6.30 -12.78 -0.81
C ASP A 2 -5.37 -11.77 -0.14
N ASN A 3 -4.06 -11.98 -0.33
CA ASN A 3 -3.00 -11.19 0.30
C ASN A 3 -3.19 -9.68 0.03
N THR A 4 -3.72 -9.36 -1.15
CA THR A 4 -4.10 -8.01 -1.58
C THR A 4 -5.22 -7.39 -0.73
N ILE A 5 -6.23 -8.18 -0.35
CA ILE A 5 -7.35 -7.69 0.47
C ILE A 5 -6.86 -7.38 1.88
N ALA A 6 -6.04 -8.27 2.45
CA ALA A 6 -5.43 -8.05 3.76
C ALA A 6 -4.53 -6.79 3.77
N GLY A 7 -3.71 -6.61 2.73
CA GLY A 7 -2.90 -5.41 2.56
C GLY A 7 -3.72 -4.13 2.46
N LEU A 8 -4.83 -4.14 1.69
CA LEU A 8 -5.72 -2.99 1.55
C LEU A 8 -6.32 -2.56 2.90
N PHE A 9 -6.81 -3.52 3.70
CA PHE A 9 -7.32 -3.23 5.04
C PHE A 9 -6.22 -2.70 5.97
N GLY A 10 -5.00 -3.24 5.88
CA GLY A 10 -3.87 -2.77 6.66
C GLY A 10 -3.54 -1.29 6.40
N ILE A 11 -3.52 -0.88 5.13
CA ILE A 11 -3.23 0.52 4.76
C ILE A 11 -4.36 1.46 5.10
N LEU A 12 -5.62 1.04 4.90
CA LEU A 12 -6.76 1.86 5.31
C LEU A 12 -6.75 2.10 6.83
N LEU A 13 -6.46 1.07 7.62
CA LEU A 13 -6.37 1.19 9.07
C LEU A 13 -5.17 2.07 9.49
N PHE A 14 -4.02 1.88 8.85
CA PHE A 14 -2.82 2.69 9.10
C PHE A 14 -3.08 4.17 8.80
N LEU A 15 -3.62 4.49 7.61
CA LEU A 15 -3.93 5.87 7.22
C LEU A 15 -4.99 6.50 8.14
N ALA A 16 -6.03 5.76 8.51
CA ALA A 16 -7.05 6.24 9.45
C ALA A 16 -6.45 6.53 10.83
N PHE A 17 -5.57 5.65 11.33
CA PHE A 17 -4.92 5.80 12.63
C PHE A 17 -3.95 6.98 12.64
N VAL A 18 -2.99 7.00 11.71
CA VAL A 18 -1.95 8.04 11.67
C VAL A 18 -2.55 9.38 11.26
N GLY A 19 -3.52 9.41 10.34
CA GLY A 19 -4.27 10.62 10.00
C GLY A 19 -5.09 11.15 11.17
N GLY A 20 -5.75 10.27 11.93
CA GLY A 20 -6.47 10.64 13.16
C GLY A 20 -5.53 11.20 14.23
N LEU A 21 -4.34 10.61 14.39
CA LEU A 21 -3.29 11.16 15.26
C LEU A 21 -2.83 12.54 14.78
N ALA A 22 -2.67 12.73 13.47
CA ALA A 22 -2.24 13.99 12.90
C ALA A 22 -3.23 15.11 13.17
N PHE A 23 -4.52 14.81 13.03
CA PHE A 23 -5.60 15.72 13.36
C PHE A 23 -5.68 16.03 14.85
N SER A 24 -5.53 15.01 15.71
CA SER A 24 -5.61 15.15 17.16
C SER A 24 -4.49 16.03 17.74
N ILE A 25 -3.26 15.87 17.24
CA ILE A 25 -2.10 16.65 17.69
C ILE A 25 -2.14 18.08 17.13
N GLY A 26 -2.61 18.26 15.89
CA GLY A 26 -2.75 19.58 15.25
C GLY A 26 -1.42 20.30 14.98
N ALA A 27 -0.27 19.64 15.19
CA ALA A 27 1.04 20.22 14.94
C ALA A 27 1.42 20.11 13.46
N VAL A 28 1.64 21.25 12.82
CA VAL A 28 2.11 21.36 11.42
C VAL A 28 3.29 20.41 11.10
N PRO A 29 4.38 20.34 11.89
CA PRO A 29 5.50 19.44 11.55
C PRO A 29 5.11 17.97 11.56
N PHE A 30 4.21 17.56 12.48
CA PHE A 30 3.75 16.18 12.56
C PHE A 30 2.86 15.82 11.36
N ILE A 31 1.96 16.72 10.97
CA ILE A 31 1.09 16.53 9.79
C ILE A 31 1.92 16.32 8.51
N ILE A 32 2.98 17.10 8.33
CA ILE A 32 3.89 16.96 7.16
C ILE A 32 4.53 15.57 7.13
N ILE A 33 5.05 15.10 8.27
CA ILE A 33 5.66 13.77 8.38
C ILE A 33 4.63 12.69 8.04
N VAL A 34 3.43 12.77 8.62
CA VAL A 34 2.33 11.83 8.34
C VAL A 34 1.95 11.82 6.88
N ALA A 35 1.88 12.98 6.22
CA ALA A 35 1.58 13.07 4.79
C ALA A 35 2.65 12.37 3.94
N ILE A 36 3.94 12.58 4.24
CA ILE A 36 5.05 11.94 3.52
C ILE A 36 5.00 10.42 3.69
N ILE A 37 4.85 9.94 4.93
CA ILE A 37 4.79 8.50 5.21
C ILE A 37 3.53 7.88 4.58
N GLY A 38 2.40 8.59 4.59
CA GLY A 38 1.17 8.13 3.95
C GLY A 38 1.32 7.94 2.44
N VAL A 39 1.96 8.89 1.76
CA VAL A 39 2.26 8.76 0.32
C VAL A 39 3.21 7.59 0.05
N MET A 40 4.27 7.44 0.86
CA MET A 40 5.20 6.32 0.74
C MET A 40 4.51 4.96 0.96
N ALA A 41 3.66 4.84 1.97
CA ALA A 41 2.93 3.61 2.27
C ALA A 41 1.96 3.22 1.15
N VAL A 42 1.25 4.20 0.57
CA VAL A 42 0.36 3.96 -0.57
C VAL A 42 1.16 3.56 -1.82
N TYR A 43 2.31 4.20 -2.05
CA TYR A 43 3.17 3.87 -3.20
C TYR A 43 3.76 2.46 -3.08
N ASP A 44 4.29 2.09 -1.91
CA ASP A 44 4.84 0.76 -1.63
C ASP A 44 3.79 -0.34 -1.83
N PHE A 45 2.56 -0.09 -1.39
CA PHE A 45 1.44 -0.99 -1.65
C PHE A 45 1.08 -1.11 -3.11
N TYR A 46 1.02 0.01 -3.82
CA TYR A 46 0.73 0.01 -5.25
C TYR A 46 1.80 -0.78 -6.01
N GLU A 47 3.07 -0.61 -5.66
CA GLU A 47 4.18 -1.35 -6.25
C GLU A 47 4.08 -2.85 -5.94
N SER A 48 3.81 -3.24 -4.69
CA SER A 48 3.68 -4.66 -4.33
C SER A 48 2.52 -5.34 -5.06
N VAL A 49 1.36 -4.68 -5.16
CA VAL A 49 0.20 -5.20 -5.89
C VAL A 49 0.48 -5.27 -7.40
N ARG A 50 1.16 -4.28 -7.95
CA ARG A 50 1.55 -4.27 -9.36
C ARG A 50 2.50 -5.42 -9.68
N ASP A 51 3.47 -5.69 -8.81
CA ASP A 51 4.44 -6.74 -9.03
C ASP A 51 3.84 -8.14 -8.81
N GLU A 52 2.92 -8.32 -7.85
CA GLU A 52 2.09 -9.52 -7.74
C GLU A 52 1.33 -9.80 -9.05
N ARG A 53 0.73 -8.77 -9.67
CA ARG A 53 0.03 -8.89 -10.96
C ARG A 53 0.95 -9.27 -12.11
N LYS A 54 2.14 -8.68 -12.20
CA LYS A 54 3.13 -9.04 -13.24
C LYS A 54 3.62 -10.48 -13.06
N ALA A 55 3.89 -10.89 -11.82
CA ALA A 55 4.31 -12.25 -11.51
C ALA A 55 3.22 -13.28 -11.89
N ALA A 56 1.95 -12.96 -11.62
CA ALA A 56 0.81 -13.78 -12.05
C ALA A 56 0.70 -13.86 -13.59
N ALA A 57 0.89 -12.74 -14.30
CA ALA A 57 0.86 -12.71 -15.77
C ALA A 57 2.00 -13.53 -16.41
N HIS A 58 3.20 -13.52 -15.82
CA HIS A 58 4.32 -14.33 -16.31
C HIS A 58 4.09 -15.84 -16.08
N LYS A 59 3.48 -16.22 -14.96
CA LYS A 59 3.09 -17.62 -14.69
C LYS A 59 1.99 -18.15 -15.62
N ALA A 60 1.14 -17.25 -16.14
CA ALA A 60 0.03 -17.59 -17.02
C ALA A 60 0.41 -17.68 -18.52
N SER A 61 1.71 -17.64 -18.85
CA SER A 61 2.21 -17.84 -20.22
C SER A 61 2.85 -19.24 -20.39
N PRO A 62 2.08 -20.34 -20.39
CA PRO A 62 2.61 -21.68 -20.65
C PRO A 62 2.61 -22.00 -22.15
N LEU A 63 3.38 -21.28 -22.97
CA LEU A 63 3.58 -21.65 -24.39
C LEU A 63 4.94 -21.14 -24.89
N SER A 64 6.04 -21.81 -24.51
CA SER A 64 7.34 -21.59 -25.17
C SER A 64 8.26 -22.82 -25.21
N GLU A 65 7.90 -23.98 -24.66
CA GLU A 65 8.70 -25.20 -24.87
C GLU A 65 7.78 -26.35 -25.28
N SER A 66 7.45 -26.32 -26.57
CA SER A 66 7.20 -27.49 -27.42
C SER A 66 8.52 -28.12 -27.84
#